data_AF-A0A7L5SYK5-F1
#
_entry.id   AF-A0A7L5SYK5-F1
#
_cell.length_a   1.000
_cell.length_b   1.000
_cell.length_c   1.000
_cell.angle_alpha   90.00
_cell.angle_beta   90.00
_cell.angle_gamma   90.00
#
_symmetry.space_group_name_H-M   'P 1'
#
loop_
_entity.id
_entity.type
_entity.pdbx_description
1 polymer ?
#
loop_
_entity_poly.entity_id
_entity_poly.type
_entity_poly.pdbx_seq_one_letter_code
_entity_poly.pdbx_strand_id
1 'polypeptide(L)'
;MSTAVHLAATGHGFLSPTGVEIAFLLVGIATFGAAVVTVTTKQLVHAALWLVVALGGLAVEYLLLTAEFIAWVQVLIYVGSVVVLLLFGLMLTKAPIGRSPDADSGNRPAALAVAVAAAAALVWVVVDAFRATWIDLDKGVQGSTAVSGESLFRYWVLPFEALSVLLLAALVGAIVLSRKKVEEKR
;
A
#
# COMPACT_ATOMS: atom_id res chain seq x y z
N MET A 1 -1.08 52.45 4.47
CA MET A 1 -1.19 51.55 5.65
C MET A 1 -2.28 50.47 5.44
N SER A 2 -2.41 49.85 4.26
CA SER A 2 -3.49 48.88 3.98
C SER A 2 -3.02 47.59 3.27
N THR A 3 -1.71 47.36 3.19
CA THR A 3 -1.12 46.15 2.57
C THR A 3 -0.59 45.16 3.60
N ALA A 4 -0.43 45.56 4.87
CA ALA A 4 0.09 44.69 5.94
C ALA A 4 -0.99 43.76 6.55
N VAL A 5 -2.28 44.03 6.32
CA VAL A 5 -3.39 43.24 6.91
C VAL A 5 -3.68 41.96 6.11
N HIS A 6 -3.22 41.86 4.86
CA HIS A 6 -3.48 40.68 4.02
C HIS A 6 -2.49 39.52 4.27
N LEU A 7 -1.39 39.75 4.99
CA LEU A 7 -0.39 38.72 5.30
C LEU A 7 -0.70 37.93 6.59
N ALA A 8 -1.74 38.31 7.33
CA ALA A 8 -1.98 37.83 8.70
C ALA A 8 -3.06 36.73 8.82
N ALA A 9 -3.61 36.22 7.71
CA ALA A 9 -4.81 35.37 7.73
C ALA A 9 -4.63 33.90 7.31
N THR A 10 -3.42 33.41 7.02
CA THR A 10 -3.24 32.00 6.55
C THR A 10 -2.10 31.30 7.27
N GLY A 11 -2.01 31.46 8.59
CA GLY A 11 -1.29 30.50 9.40
C GLY A 11 -2.20 29.28 9.60
N HIS A 12 -2.03 28.23 8.80
CA HIS A 12 -2.61 26.92 9.11
C HIS A 12 -1.97 26.41 10.41
N GLY A 13 -2.54 26.84 11.54
CA GLY A 13 -2.14 26.35 12.84
C GLY A 13 -2.63 24.92 13.01
N PHE A 14 -1.81 24.06 13.61
CA PHE A 14 -2.15 22.68 13.98
C PHE A 14 -3.47 22.55 14.77
N LEU A 15 -3.96 23.66 15.34
CA LEU A 15 -5.19 23.76 16.13
C LEU A 15 -6.48 23.93 15.28
N SER A 16 -6.37 24.13 13.97
CA SER A 16 -7.52 24.20 13.05
C SER A 16 -7.37 23.19 11.89
N PRO A 17 -7.42 21.88 12.18
CA PRO A 17 -7.27 20.86 11.14
C PRO A 17 -8.42 20.93 10.14
N THR A 18 -8.09 20.80 8.87
CA THR A 18 -9.06 20.66 7.78
C THR A 18 -9.77 19.31 7.86
N GLY A 19 -10.98 19.21 7.29
CA GLY A 19 -11.70 17.94 7.24
C GLY A 19 -10.92 16.82 6.53
N VAL A 20 -10.09 17.18 5.54
CA VAL A 20 -9.22 16.26 4.80
C VAL A 20 -8.11 15.71 5.70
N GLU A 21 -7.47 16.54 6.51
CA GLU A 21 -6.44 16.10 7.46
C GLU A 21 -7.02 15.16 8.53
N ILE A 22 -8.22 15.47 9.05
CA ILE A 22 -8.91 14.60 10.00
C ILE A 22 -9.23 13.25 9.35
N ALA A 23 -9.81 13.26 8.15
CA ALA A 23 -10.12 12.05 7.42
C ALA A 23 -8.86 11.23 7.13
N PHE A 24 -7.78 11.88 6.71
CA PHE A 24 -6.48 11.25 6.44
C PHE A 24 -5.93 10.56 7.69
N LEU A 25 -5.93 11.23 8.85
CA LEU A 25 -5.47 10.65 10.11
C LEU A 25 -6.34 9.47 10.57
N LEU A 26 -7.67 9.60 10.48
CA LEU A 26 -8.58 8.53 10.88
C LEU A 26 -8.44 7.29 10.00
N VAL A 27 -8.37 7.49 8.67
CA VAL A 27 -8.13 6.42 7.72
C VAL A 27 -6.76 5.79 7.98
N GLY A 28 -5.70 6.59 8.20
CA GLY A 28 -4.37 6.08 8.49
C GLY A 28 -4.28 5.26 9.77
N ILE A 29 -4.95 5.68 10.84
CA ILE A 29 -5.05 4.88 12.07
C ILE A 29 -5.78 3.56 11.80
N ALA A 30 -6.87 3.60 11.03
CA ALA A 30 -7.62 2.40 10.67
C ALA A 30 -6.79 1.45 9.77
N THR A 31 -6.07 1.98 8.79
CA THR A 31 -5.14 1.26 7.90
C THR A 31 -4.02 0.60 8.70
N PHE A 32 -3.40 1.34 9.61
CA PHE A 32 -2.35 0.83 10.48
C PHE A 32 -2.89 -0.28 11.39
N GLY A 33 -4.06 -0.09 12.00
CA GLY A 33 -4.73 -1.11 12.80
C GLY A 33 -5.01 -2.38 11.99
N ALA A 34 -5.54 -2.25 10.78
CA ALA A 34 -5.78 -3.37 9.87
C ALA A 34 -4.48 -4.11 9.50
N ALA A 35 -3.39 -3.38 9.25
CA ALA A 35 -2.08 -3.98 8.99
C ALA A 35 -1.53 -4.75 10.21
N VAL A 36 -1.68 -4.21 11.43
CA VAL A 36 -1.31 -4.91 12.67
C VAL A 36 -2.13 -6.18 12.85
N VAL A 37 -3.45 -6.14 12.64
CA VAL A 37 -4.30 -7.34 12.75
C VAL A 37 -3.96 -8.37 11.68
N THR A 38 -3.63 -7.92 10.46
CA THR A 38 -3.18 -8.80 9.35
C THR A 38 -2.01 -9.68 9.75
N VAL A 39 -1.00 -9.12 10.42
CA VAL A 39 0.23 -9.86 10.78
C VAL A 39 0.15 -10.57 12.14
N THR A 40 -0.79 -10.19 13.01
CA THR A 40 -0.93 -10.79 14.36
C THR A 40 -2.00 -11.87 14.44
N THR A 41 -2.95 -11.89 13.51
CA THR A 41 -4.00 -12.92 13.50
C THR A 41 -3.44 -14.31 13.18
N LYS A 42 -3.99 -15.32 13.82
CA LYS A 42 -3.55 -16.73 13.68
C LYS A 42 -4.33 -17.51 12.61
N GLN A 43 -5.29 -16.85 11.96
CA GLN A 43 -6.14 -17.43 10.92
C GLN A 43 -5.79 -16.79 9.58
N LEU A 44 -5.28 -17.60 8.65
CA LEU A 44 -4.73 -17.11 7.37
C LEU A 44 -5.78 -16.37 6.52
N VAL A 45 -7.02 -16.86 6.51
CA VAL A 45 -8.12 -16.19 5.78
C VAL A 45 -8.43 -14.82 6.40
N HIS A 46 -8.46 -14.71 7.73
CA HIS A 46 -8.69 -13.43 8.38
C HIS A 46 -7.52 -12.47 8.13
N ALA A 47 -6.28 -12.95 8.14
CA ALA A 47 -5.12 -12.14 7.78
C ALA A 47 -5.29 -11.53 6.39
N ALA A 48 -5.65 -12.36 5.40
CA ALA A 48 -5.86 -11.90 4.04
C ALA A 48 -7.04 -10.92 3.90
N LEU A 49 -8.12 -11.08 4.67
CA LEU A 49 -9.24 -10.11 4.67
C LEU A 49 -8.85 -8.78 5.32
N TRP A 50 -8.08 -8.79 6.41
CA TRP A 50 -7.55 -7.56 7.01
C TRP A 50 -6.54 -6.86 6.09
N LEU A 51 -5.82 -7.62 5.25
CA LEU A 51 -4.96 -7.06 4.22
C LEU A 51 -5.78 -6.29 3.17
N VAL A 52 -6.98 -6.78 2.79
CA VAL A 52 -7.89 -6.02 1.91
C VAL A 52 -8.26 -4.68 2.54
N VAL A 53 -8.59 -4.67 3.84
CA VAL A 53 -8.94 -3.43 4.56
C VAL A 53 -7.75 -2.47 4.58
N ALA A 54 -6.54 -2.94 4.86
CA ALA A 54 -5.34 -2.10 4.85
C ALA A 54 -5.05 -1.53 3.45
N LEU A 55 -5.09 -2.35 2.40
CA LEU A 55 -4.83 -1.89 1.03
C LEU A 55 -5.93 -0.97 0.49
N GLY A 56 -7.18 -1.19 0.90
CA GLY A 56 -8.30 -0.29 0.60
C GLY A 56 -8.17 1.04 1.33
N GLY A 57 -7.73 1.03 2.60
CA GLY A 57 -7.41 2.24 3.35
C GLY A 57 -6.32 3.08 2.68
N LEU A 58 -5.25 2.44 2.18
CA LEU A 58 -4.23 3.12 1.38
C LEU A 58 -4.79 3.74 0.09
N ALA A 59 -5.74 3.08 -0.58
CA ALA A 59 -6.39 3.67 -1.76
C ALA A 59 -7.16 4.95 -1.39
N VAL A 60 -7.82 4.98 -0.23
CA VAL A 60 -8.48 6.19 0.29
C VAL A 60 -7.46 7.27 0.60
N GLU A 61 -6.33 6.95 1.25
CA GLU A 61 -5.25 7.92 1.49
C GLU A 61 -4.71 8.51 0.19
N TYR A 62 -4.52 7.70 -0.86
CA TYR A 62 -4.11 8.20 -2.17
C TYR A 62 -5.14 9.17 -2.76
N LEU A 63 -6.45 8.92 -2.62
CA LEU A 63 -7.48 9.88 -3.05
C LEU A 63 -7.41 11.18 -2.25
N LEU A 64 -7.24 11.10 -0.93
CA LEU A 64 -7.10 12.28 -0.07
C LEU A 64 -5.85 13.11 -0.41
N LEU A 65 -4.79 12.45 -0.90
CA LEU A 65 -3.56 13.07 -1.40
C LEU A 65 -3.63 13.47 -2.88
N THR A 66 -4.80 13.47 -3.51
CA THR A 66 -5.01 13.82 -4.93
C THR A 66 -4.30 12.91 -5.94
N ALA A 67 -3.90 11.71 -5.51
CA ALA A 67 -3.26 10.68 -6.32
C ALA A 67 -4.30 9.71 -6.93
N GLU A 68 -5.23 10.25 -7.73
CA GLU A 68 -6.39 9.53 -8.26
C GLU A 68 -6.02 8.28 -9.05
N PHE A 69 -5.10 8.40 -10.02
CA PHE A 69 -4.71 7.27 -10.87
C PHE A 69 -4.14 6.12 -10.02
N ILE A 70 -3.28 6.45 -9.06
CA ILE A 70 -2.65 5.46 -8.19
C ILE A 70 -3.67 4.82 -7.25
N ALA A 71 -4.65 5.58 -6.75
CA ALA A 71 -5.75 5.02 -5.95
C ALA A 71 -6.55 3.97 -6.71
N TRP A 72 -6.90 4.23 -7.98
CA TRP A 72 -7.63 3.25 -8.79
C TRP A 72 -6.77 2.03 -9.12
N VAL A 73 -5.50 2.22 -9.45
CA VAL A 73 -4.55 1.12 -9.65
C VAL A 73 -4.42 0.28 -8.36
N GLN A 74 -4.42 0.91 -7.18
CA GLN A 74 -4.39 0.24 -5.89
C GLN A 74 -5.57 -0.73 -5.72
N VAL A 75 -6.78 -0.26 -6.03
CA VAL A 75 -7.99 -1.07 -5.94
C VAL A 75 -7.99 -2.19 -6.99
N LEU A 76 -7.70 -1.87 -8.25
CA LEU A 76 -7.81 -2.84 -9.35
C LEU A 76 -6.76 -3.96 -9.26
N ILE A 77 -5.51 -3.61 -8.96
CA ILE A 77 -4.39 -4.56 -8.96
C ILE A 77 -4.25 -5.23 -7.60
N TYR A 78 -4.08 -4.45 -6.53
CA TYR A 78 -3.75 -5.05 -5.23
C TYR A 78 -4.97 -5.69 -4.59
N VAL A 79 -6.08 -4.96 -4.47
CA VAL A 79 -7.31 -5.51 -3.89
C VAL A 79 -7.99 -6.48 -4.86
N GLY A 80 -8.16 -6.09 -6.13
CA GLY A 80 -8.93 -6.83 -7.11
C GLY A 80 -8.26 -8.08 -7.68
N SER A 81 -6.92 -8.09 -7.77
CA SER A 81 -6.19 -9.19 -8.41
C SER A 81 -5.26 -9.93 -7.44
N VAL A 82 -4.32 -9.21 -6.81
CA VAL A 82 -3.27 -9.84 -5.98
C VAL A 82 -3.85 -10.52 -4.76
N VAL A 83 -4.66 -9.81 -3.96
CA VAL A 83 -5.24 -10.41 -2.74
C VAL A 83 -6.25 -11.49 -3.10
N VAL A 84 -7.01 -11.33 -4.19
CA VAL A 84 -7.94 -12.36 -4.67
C VAL A 84 -7.19 -13.64 -5.06
N LEU A 85 -6.10 -13.54 -5.81
CA LEU A 85 -5.25 -14.69 -6.15
C LEU A 85 -4.62 -15.32 -4.90
N LEU A 86 -4.19 -14.51 -3.94
CA LEU A 86 -3.68 -14.98 -2.66
C LEU A 86 -4.76 -15.77 -1.91
N LEU A 87 -5.97 -15.24 -1.81
CA LEU A 87 -7.11 -15.91 -1.16
C LEU A 87 -7.46 -17.22 -1.85
N PHE A 88 -7.53 -17.25 -3.19
CA PHE A 88 -7.74 -18.48 -3.94
C PHE A 88 -6.64 -19.50 -3.68
N GLY A 89 -5.37 -19.09 -3.70
CA GLY A 89 -4.23 -19.95 -3.39
C GLY A 89 -4.30 -20.51 -1.97
N LEU A 90 -4.63 -19.69 -0.97
CA LEU A 90 -4.82 -20.12 0.41
C LEU A 90 -5.97 -21.13 0.56
N MET A 91 -7.10 -20.87 -0.10
CA MET A 91 -8.27 -21.76 -0.04
C MET A 91 -8.00 -23.11 -0.71
N LEU A 92 -7.24 -23.13 -1.82
CA LEU A 92 -6.86 -24.36 -2.51
C LEU A 92 -5.84 -25.20 -1.73
N THR A 93 -5.04 -24.61 -0.85
CA THR A 93 -3.87 -25.27 -0.23
C THR A 93 -4.14 -26.03 1.08
N LYS A 94 -5.37 -26.40 1.42
CA LYS A 94 -5.71 -26.94 2.77
C LYS A 94 -5.15 -26.06 3.90
N ALA A 95 -5.11 -24.73 3.72
CA ALA A 95 -4.81 -23.83 4.81
C ALA A 95 -5.74 -24.17 6.00
N PRO A 96 -5.22 -24.48 7.21
CA PRO A 96 -6.05 -24.90 8.31
C PRO A 96 -7.17 -23.88 8.55
N ILE A 97 -8.42 -24.32 8.52
CA ILE A 97 -9.57 -23.51 8.94
C ILE A 97 -9.54 -23.47 10.47
N GLY A 98 -8.52 -22.81 11.04
CA GLY A 98 -8.16 -22.88 12.47
C GLY A 98 -6.84 -22.18 12.78
N ARG A 99 -6.39 -22.23 14.05
CA ARG A 99 -5.06 -21.74 14.44
C ARG A 99 -4.01 -22.62 13.78
N SER A 100 -3.11 -22.04 12.99
CA SER A 100 -1.93 -22.75 12.48
C SER A 100 -0.80 -22.64 13.51
N PRO A 101 -0.39 -23.74 14.18
CA PRO A 101 0.75 -23.72 15.11
C PRO A 101 2.06 -23.36 14.41
N ASP A 102 2.18 -23.72 13.13
CA ASP A 102 3.38 -23.51 12.31
C ASP A 102 3.50 -22.09 11.75
N ALA A 103 2.49 -21.24 11.94
CA ALA A 103 2.53 -19.85 11.47
C ALA A 103 3.44 -18.94 12.31
N ASP A 104 3.96 -19.43 13.45
CA ASP A 104 4.74 -18.65 14.40
C ASP A 104 6.15 -19.24 14.56
N SER A 105 7.18 -18.43 14.30
CA SER A 105 8.57 -18.87 14.35
C SER A 105 9.14 -18.97 15.76
N GLY A 106 8.38 -18.57 16.79
CA GLY A 106 8.84 -18.52 18.19
C GLY A 106 9.82 -17.37 18.50
N ASN A 107 10.37 -16.71 17.49
CA ASN A 107 11.36 -15.63 17.63
C ASN A 107 10.72 -14.24 17.79
N ARG A 108 9.53 -14.17 18.39
CA ARG A 108 8.75 -12.94 18.55
C ARG A 108 9.50 -11.78 19.22
N PRO A 109 10.27 -11.97 20.31
CA PRO A 109 10.93 -10.82 20.96
C PRO A 109 12.00 -10.21 20.06
N ALA A 110 12.79 -11.01 19.35
CA ALA A 110 13.78 -10.50 18.42
C ALA A 110 13.13 -9.85 17.19
N ALA A 111 12.08 -10.46 16.64
CA ALA A 111 11.33 -9.89 15.53
C ALA A 111 10.70 -8.53 15.90
N LEU A 112 10.14 -8.42 17.12
CA LEU A 112 9.60 -7.16 17.63
C LEU A 112 10.70 -6.11 17.83
N ALA A 113 11.85 -6.49 18.39
CA ALA A 113 12.98 -5.57 18.57
C ALA A 113 13.45 -5.00 17.23
N VAL A 114 13.59 -5.86 16.20
CA VAL A 114 13.97 -5.43 14.85
C VAL A 114 12.90 -4.56 14.21
N ALA A 115 11.62 -4.93 14.32
CA ALA A 115 10.51 -4.16 13.77
C ALA A 115 10.43 -2.75 14.40
N VAL A 116 10.57 -2.65 15.72
CA VAL A 116 10.55 -1.37 16.45
C VAL A 116 11.77 -0.54 16.10
N ALA A 117 12.96 -1.14 16.04
CA ALA A 117 14.18 -0.43 15.65
C ALA A 117 14.07 0.12 14.22
N ALA A 118 13.58 -0.69 13.27
CA ALA A 118 13.37 -0.29 11.89
C ALA A 118 12.31 0.81 11.78
N ALA A 119 11.18 0.69 12.48
CA ALA A 119 10.13 1.71 12.50
C ALA A 119 10.63 3.02 13.10
N ALA A 120 11.35 2.98 14.22
CA ALA A 120 11.93 4.16 14.84
C ALA A 120 12.95 4.85 13.92
N ALA A 121 13.82 4.07 13.27
CA ALA A 121 14.78 4.61 12.29
C ALA A 121 14.06 5.26 11.10
N LEU A 122 13.01 4.61 10.56
CA LEU A 122 12.23 5.14 9.45
C LEU A 122 11.53 6.44 9.84
N VAL A 123 10.86 6.47 11.00
CA VAL A 123 10.20 7.67 11.52
C VAL A 123 11.21 8.79 11.73
N TRP A 124 12.39 8.49 12.30
CA TRP A 124 13.43 9.49 12.49
C TRP A 124 13.90 10.09 11.17
N VAL A 125 14.20 9.26 10.16
CA VAL A 125 14.63 9.72 8.83
C VAL A 125 13.53 10.54 8.13
N VAL A 126 12.28 10.09 8.18
CA VAL A 126 11.16 10.81 7.55
C VAL A 126 10.93 12.16 8.24
N VAL A 127 10.91 12.20 9.57
CA VAL A 127 10.73 13.46 10.31
C VAL A 127 11.92 14.40 10.05
N ASP A 128 13.15 13.89 10.05
CA ASP A 128 14.32 14.72 9.77
C ASP A 128 14.27 15.34 8.37
N ALA A 129 13.94 14.53 7.36
CA ALA A 129 13.88 14.95 5.96
C ALA A 129 12.69 15.87 5.64
N PHE A 130 11.53 15.67 6.28
CA PHE A 130 10.27 16.31 5.86
C PHE A 130 9.61 17.21 6.91
N ARG A 131 10.19 17.41 8.10
CA ARG A 131 9.59 18.26 9.16
C ARG A 131 9.22 19.69 8.74
N ALA A 132 9.89 20.23 7.72
CA ALA A 132 9.66 21.59 7.22
C ALA A 132 8.90 21.62 5.90
N THR A 133 8.51 20.47 5.37
CA THR A 133 7.87 20.33 4.07
C THR A 133 6.36 20.27 4.22
N TRP A 134 5.65 21.08 3.43
CA TRP A 134 4.19 21.09 3.40
C TRP A 134 3.71 20.67 2.01
N ILE A 135 2.72 19.79 1.98
CA ILE A 135 2.07 19.36 0.74
C ILE A 135 0.95 20.34 0.44
N ASP A 136 1.05 21.00 -0.71
CA ASP A 136 0.05 21.96 -1.19
C ASP A 136 -0.93 21.24 -2.12
N LEU A 137 -2.13 20.97 -1.62
CA LEU A 137 -3.18 20.25 -2.33
C LEU A 137 -4.01 21.17 -3.26
N ASP A 138 -3.84 22.50 -3.15
CA ASP A 138 -4.64 23.48 -3.91
C ASP A 138 -4.10 23.72 -5.32
N LYS A 139 -2.89 23.23 -5.64
CA LYS A 139 -2.23 23.39 -6.94
C LYS A 139 -2.80 22.51 -8.08
N GLY A 140 -3.93 21.84 -7.87
CA GLY A 140 -4.63 21.04 -8.87
C GLY A 140 -4.25 19.55 -8.88
N VAL A 141 -5.04 18.75 -9.61
CA VAL A 141 -4.93 17.27 -9.64
C VAL A 141 -3.66 16.83 -10.38
N GLN A 142 -2.55 16.75 -9.66
CA GLN A 142 -1.26 16.28 -10.19
C GLN A 142 -1.24 14.76 -10.41
N GLY A 143 -2.13 14.01 -9.75
CA GLY A 143 -2.21 12.55 -9.85
C GLY A 143 -3.21 11.99 -10.86
N SER A 144 -3.67 12.80 -11.83
CA SER A 144 -4.67 12.34 -12.81
C SER A 144 -4.09 11.31 -13.78
N THR A 145 -4.98 10.54 -14.42
CA THR A 145 -4.61 9.55 -15.44
C THR A 145 -3.87 10.18 -16.63
N ALA A 146 -4.27 11.37 -17.06
CA ALA A 146 -3.65 12.06 -18.18
C ALA A 146 -2.19 12.45 -17.87
N VAL A 147 -1.94 13.07 -16.72
CA VAL A 147 -0.60 13.49 -16.28
C VAL A 147 0.31 12.28 -16.04
N SER A 148 -0.23 11.25 -15.39
CA SER A 148 0.50 10.00 -15.13
C SER A 148 0.85 9.28 -16.44
N GLY A 149 -0.08 9.22 -17.39
CA GLY A 149 0.11 8.60 -18.70
C GLY A 149 1.14 9.34 -19.55
N GLU A 150 1.07 10.67 -19.61
CA GLU A 150 2.08 11.47 -20.32
C GLU A 150 3.48 11.21 -19.74
N SER A 151 3.61 11.25 -18.42
CA SER A 151 4.90 11.00 -17.76
C SER A 151 5.42 9.59 -18.05
N LEU A 152 4.55 8.59 -18.01
CA LEU A 152 4.90 7.19 -18.26
C LEU A 152 5.47 6.96 -19.66
N PHE A 153 4.79 7.51 -20.69
CA PHE A 153 5.18 7.31 -22.08
C PHE A 153 6.18 8.35 -22.62
N ARG A 154 6.52 9.38 -21.84
CA ARG A 154 7.52 10.38 -22.23
C ARG A 154 8.85 10.19 -21.52
N TYR A 155 8.83 10.02 -20.20
CA TYR A 155 10.04 9.93 -19.38
C TYR A 155 10.36 8.51 -18.92
N TRP A 156 9.36 7.63 -18.82
CA TRP A 156 9.50 6.28 -18.25
C TRP A 156 9.31 5.13 -19.27
N VAL A 157 9.57 5.40 -20.56
CA VAL A 157 9.39 4.41 -21.64
C VAL A 157 10.23 3.15 -21.43
N LEU A 158 11.51 3.31 -21.07
CA LEU A 158 12.41 2.17 -20.88
C LEU A 158 11.98 1.28 -19.69
N PRO A 159 11.67 1.84 -18.50
CA PRO A 159 11.09 1.04 -17.42
C PRO A 159 9.75 0.40 -17.78
N PHE A 160 8.87 1.08 -18.52
CA PHE A 160 7.62 0.51 -19.00
C PHE A 160 7.85 -0.73 -19.89
N GLU A 161 8.78 -0.64 -20.84
CA GLU A 161 9.14 -1.76 -21.72
C GLU A 161 9.74 -2.92 -20.92
N ALA A 162 10.66 -2.63 -19.99
CA ALA A 162 11.24 -3.64 -19.11
C ALA A 162 10.18 -4.36 -18.26
N LEU A 163 9.20 -3.62 -17.72
CA LEU A 163 8.07 -4.20 -16.99
C LEU A 163 7.20 -5.09 -17.89
N SER A 164 7.01 -4.75 -19.16
CA SER A 164 6.24 -5.58 -20.10
C SER A 164 6.92 -6.94 -20.33
N VAL A 165 8.25 -6.95 -20.50
CA VAL A 165 9.05 -8.17 -20.63
C VAL A 165 9.05 -8.97 -19.34
N LEU A 166 9.13 -8.30 -18.18
CA LEU A 166 9.04 -8.93 -16.86
C LEU A 166 7.70 -9.64 -16.68
N LEU A 167 6.58 -9.00 -17.04
CA LEU A 167 5.25 -9.59 -16.95
C LEU A 167 5.08 -10.77 -17.90
N LEU A 168 5.62 -10.68 -19.13
CA LEU A 168 5.66 -11.80 -20.06
C LEU A 168 6.44 -12.98 -19.46
N ALA A 169 7.63 -12.73 -18.92
CA ALA A 169 8.46 -13.76 -18.30
C ALA A 169 7.77 -14.39 -17.08
N ALA A 170 7.11 -13.57 -16.24
CA ALA A 170 6.34 -14.04 -15.09
C ALA A 170 5.17 -14.94 -15.51
N LEU A 171 4.43 -14.57 -16.57
CA LEU A 171 3.34 -15.38 -17.11
C LEU A 171 3.85 -16.73 -17.64
N VAL A 172 4.91 -16.73 -18.44
CA VAL A 172 5.53 -17.97 -18.95
C VAL A 172 6.01 -18.83 -17.79
N GLY A 173 6.69 -18.25 -16.80
CA GLY A 173 7.16 -18.94 -15.61
C GLY A 173 6.02 -19.58 -14.81
N ALA A 174 4.93 -18.85 -14.58
CA ALA A 174 3.74 -19.36 -13.89
C ALA A 174 3.09 -20.53 -14.65
N ILE A 175 2.97 -20.43 -15.98
CA ILE A 175 2.42 -21.52 -16.82
C ILE A 175 3.30 -22.75 -16.73
N VAL A 176 4.61 -22.62 -16.93
CA VAL A 176 5.55 -23.76 -16.89
C VAL A 176 5.53 -24.44 -15.52
N LEU A 177 5.50 -23.68 -14.44
CA LEU A 177 5.44 -24.20 -13.07
C LEU A 177 4.11 -24.90 -12.75
N SER A 178 3.00 -24.39 -13.27
CA SER A 178 1.67 -24.95 -13.02
C SER A 178 1.38 -26.23 -13.82
N ARG A 179 2.19 -26.56 -14.85
CA ARG A 179 1.99 -27.79 -15.63
C ARG A 179 2.42 -29.01 -14.81
N LYS A 180 1.46 -29.89 -14.49
CA LYS A 180 1.75 -31.21 -13.91
C LYS A 180 2.48 -32.07 -14.95
N LYS A 181 3.61 -32.67 -14.60
CA LYS A 181 4.22 -33.75 -15.39
C LYS A 181 3.25 -34.93 -15.39
N VAL A 182 2.75 -35.30 -16.56
CA VAL A 182 2.09 -36.58 -16.76
C VAL A 182 3.22 -37.61 -16.76
N GLU A 183 3.47 -38.23 -15.61
CA GLU A 183 4.32 -39.41 -15.56
C GLU A 183 3.57 -40.53 -16.28
N GLU A 184 4.02 -40.84 -17.48
CA GLU A 184 3.60 -42.00 -18.24
C GLU A 184 4.04 -43.24 -17.47
N LYS A 185 3.13 -43.77 -16.64
CA LYS A 185 3.32 -45.06 -15.96
C LYS A 185 3.40 -46.13 -17.05
N ARG A 186 4.62 -46.61 -17.28
CA ARG A 186 4.94 -47.74 -18.14
C ARG A 186 4.41 -49.05 -17.57
#